data_AF-A0A1F3SCE7-F1
#
_entry.id   AF-A0A1F3SCE7-F1
#
_cell.length_a   1.000
_cell.length_b   1.000
_cell.length_c   1.000
_cell.angle_alpha   90.00
_cell.angle_beta   90.00
_cell.angle_gamma   90.00
#
_symmetry.space_group_name_H-M   'P 1'
#
loop_
_entity.id
_entity.type
_entity.pdbx_description
1 polymer ?
#
loop_
_entity_poly.entity_id
_entity_poly.type
_entity_poly.pdbx_seq_one_letter_code
_entity_poly.pdbx_strand_id
1 'polypeptide(L)' 'MIEWAENIILETSKVVWPSRKDTIAMTIVVCVFVAIASVLLFVIDNVSRELVNLIIQ' A
#
# COMPACT_ATOMS: atom_id res chain seq x y z
N MET A 1 0.50 -35.73 -3.44
CA MET A 1 0.44 -34.35 -3.99
C MET A 1 -0.96 -33.92 -4.35
N ILE A 2 -1.77 -34.75 -5.02
CA ILE A 2 -3.15 -34.40 -5.42
C ILE A 2 -4.04 -34.08 -4.19
N GLU A 3 -3.99 -34.91 -3.14
CA GLU A 3 -4.74 -34.66 -1.89
C GLU A 3 -4.36 -33.34 -1.20
N TRP A 4 -3.09 -32.93 -1.28
CA TRP A 4 -2.63 -31.68 -0.67
C TRP A 4 -3.22 -30.46 -1.40
N ALA A 5 -3.28 -30.51 -2.74
CA ALA A 5 -3.87 -29.43 -3.53
C ALA A 5 -5.39 -29.30 -3.29
N GLU A 6 -6.09 -30.43 -3.14
CA GLU A 6 -7.52 -30.45 -2.83
C GLU A 6 -7.81 -29.82 -1.46
N ASN A 7 -7.01 -30.14 -0.44
CA ASN A 7 -7.12 -29.53 0.88
C ASN A 7 -6.90 -28.00 0.86
N ILE A 8 -5.99 -27.49 0.03
CA ILE A 8 -5.76 -26.03 -0.10
C ILE A 8 -6.96 -25.33 -0.73
N ILE A 9 -7.57 -25.93 -1.76
CA ILE A 9 -8.76 -25.37 -2.40
C ILE A 9 -9.92 -25.32 -1.39
N LEU A 10 -10.09 -26.38 -0.60
CA LEU A 10 -11.11 -26.44 0.47
C LEU A 10 -10.88 -25.36 1.54
N GLU A 11 -9.64 -25.13 1.96
CA GLU A 11 -9.34 -24.12 2.98
C GLU A 11 -9.46 -22.68 2.43
N THR A 12 -9.01 -22.45 1.19
CA THR A 12 -9.12 -21.15 0.51
C THR A 12 -10.59 -20.77 0.25
N SER A 13 -11.49 -21.76 0.13
CA SER A 13 -12.93 -21.53 0.00
C SER A 13 -13.59 -20.97 1.27
N LYS A 14 -12.97 -21.17 2.44
CA LYS A 14 -13.45 -20.63 3.72
C LYS A 14 -13.05 -19.16 3.91
N VAL A 15 -12.12 -18.65 3.12
CA VAL A 15 -11.69 -17.26 3.19
C VAL A 15 -12.81 -16.36 2.66
N VAL A 16 -13.24 -15.42 3.50
CA VAL A 16 -14.23 -14.40 3.09
C VAL A 16 -13.53 -13.38 2.20
N TRP A 17 -13.74 -13.48 0.90
CA TRP A 17 -13.23 -12.52 -0.07
C TRP A 17 -14.07 -11.23 -0.04
N PRO A 18 -13.44 -10.05 -0.04
CA PRO A 18 -14.15 -8.79 -0.05
C PRO A 18 -15.00 -8.66 -1.32
N SER A 19 -16.16 -7.99 -1.19
CA SER A 19 -16.96 -7.67 -2.37
C SER A 19 -16.22 -6.66 -3.24
N ARG A 20 -16.52 -6.63 -4.55
CA ARG A 20 -15.92 -5.66 -5.48
C ARG A 20 -16.08 -4.21 -5.00
N LYS A 21 -17.17 -3.91 -4.30
CA LYS A 21 -17.43 -2.59 -3.71
C LYS A 21 -16.44 -2.27 -2.58
N ASP A 22 -16.16 -3.24 -1.72
CA ASP A 22 -15.25 -3.09 -0.58
C ASP A 22 -13.81 -2.96 -1.07
N THR A 23 -13.41 -3.72 -2.09
CA THR A 23 -12.10 -3.59 -2.72
C THR A 23 -11.89 -2.18 -3.29
N ILE A 24 -12.88 -1.64 -4.02
CA ILE A 24 -12.79 -0.30 -4.59
C ILE A 24 -12.71 0.76 -3.47
N ALA A 25 -13.53 0.63 -2.42
CA ALA A 25 -13.48 1.53 -1.29
C ALA A 25 -12.09 1.52 -0.62
N MET A 26 -11.53 0.33 -0.38
CA MET A 26 -10.19 0.18 0.20
C MET A 26 -9.10 0.78 -0.70
N THR A 27 -9.19 0.60 -2.03
CA THR A 27 -8.24 1.22 -2.98
C THR A 27 -8.31 2.75 -2.94
N ILE A 28 -9.51 3.34 -2.92
CA ILE A 28 -9.68 4.80 -2.85
C ILE A 28 -9.03 5.37 -1.60
N VAL A 29 -9.25 4.73 -0.44
CA VAL A 29 -8.63 5.15 0.82
C VAL A 29 -7.10 5.13 0.72
N VAL A 30 -6.52 4.06 0.16
CA VAL A 30 -5.07 3.94 -0.03
C VAL A 30 -4.56 5.01 -1.01
N CYS A 31 -5.26 5.29 -2.11
CA CYS A 31 -4.88 6.34 -3.05
C CYS A 31 -4.82 7.73 -2.38
N VAL A 32 -5.82 8.05 -1.56
CA VAL A 32 -5.84 9.31 -0.80
C VAL A 32 -4.70 9.35 0.22
N PHE A 33 -4.46 8.26 0.93
CA PHE A 33 -3.36 8.16 1.91
C PHE A 33 -1.99 8.37 1.24
N VAL A 34 -1.75 7.73 0.09
CA VAL A 34 -0.52 7.89 -0.68
C VAL A 34 -0.35 9.32 -1.19
N ALA A 35 -1.43 9.97 -1.63
CA ALA A 35 -1.39 11.37 -2.07
C ALA A 35 -1.00 12.33 -0.92
N ILE A 36 -1.48 12.08 0.31
CA ILE A 36 -1.08 12.86 1.48
C ILE A 36 0.38 12.57 1.83
N ALA A 37 0.78 11.30 1.84
CA ALA A 37 2.14 10.89 2.14
C ALA A 37 3.16 11.47 1.14
N SER A 38 2.83 11.52 -0.15
CA SER A 38 3.72 12.09 -1.17
C SER A 38 3.95 13.59 -0.96
N VAL A 39 2.92 14.34 -0.56
CA VAL A 39 3.05 15.77 -0.24
C VAL A 39 3.95 15.97 0.97
N LEU A 40 3.79 15.17 2.03
CA LEU A 40 4.64 15.26 3.22
C LEU A 40 6.11 14.93 2.91
N LEU A 41 6.35 13.84 2.17
CA LEU A 41 7.70 13.46 1.75
C LEU A 41 8.33 14.53 0.86
N PHE A 42 7.58 15.10 -0.08
CA PHE A 42 8.06 16.19 -0.93
C PHE A 42 8.56 17.40 -0.13
N VAL A 43 7.86 17.78 0.95
CA VAL A 43 8.30 18.87 1.83
C VAL A 43 9.60 18.48 2.54
N ILE A 44 9.67 17.28 3.10
CA ILE A 44 10.87 16.79 3.80
C ILE A 44 12.08 16.70 2.87
N ASP A 45 11.88 16.23 1.63
CA ASP A 45 12.91 16.11 0.62
C ASP A 45 13.46 17.49 0.20
N ASN A 46 12.57 18.48 0.05
CA ASN A 46 12.98 19.86 -0.25
C ASN A 46 13.78 20.50 0.89
N VAL A 47 13.34 20.30 2.14
CA VAL A 47 14.08 20.78 3.32
C VAL A 47 15.44 20.09 3.44
N SER A 48 15.47 18.78 3.20
CA SER A 48 16.72 17.99 3.24
C SER A 48 17.69 18.44 2.15
N ARG A 49 17.20 18.75 0.94
CA ARG A 49 18.02 19.30 -0.15
C ARG A 49 18.65 20.64 0.23
N GLU A 50 17.86 21.54 0.83
CA GLU A 50 18.39 22.84 1.26
C GLU A 50 19.42 22.70 2.38
N LEU A 51 19.16 21.82 3.35
CA LEU A 51 20.08 21.53 4.44
C LEU A 51 21.41 20.96 3.93
N VAL A 52 21.36 20.03 2.96
CA VAL A 52 22.56 19.46 2.35
C VAL A 52 23.35 20.51 1.58
N ASN A 53 22.67 21.39 0.83
CA ASN A 53 23.34 22.50 0.14
C ASN A 53 24.06 23.44 1.13
N LEU A 54 23.44 23.76 2.27
CA LEU A 54 24.06 24.59 3.32
C LEU A 54 25.30 23.95 3.97
N ILE A 55 25.41 22.62 3.97
CA ILE A 55 26.57 21.91 4.53
C ILE A 55 27.70 21.76 3.51
N ILE A 56 27.35 21.61 2.22
CA ILE A 56 28.32 21.43 1.13
C ILE A 56 28.93 22.77 0.68
N GLN A 57 28.20 23.87 0.86
CA GLN A 57 28.65 25.23 0.56
C GLN A 57 29.53 25.79 1.68
#